data_AF-A0A2W4XML9-F1
#
_entry.id   AF-A0A2W4XML9-F1
#
_cell.length_a   1.000
_cell.length_b   1.000
_cell.length_c   1.000
_cell.angle_alpha   90.00
_cell.angle_beta   90.00
_cell.angle_gamma   90.00
#
_symmetry.space_group_name_H-M   'P 1'
#
loop_
_entity.id
_entity.type
_entity.pdbx_description
1 polymer ?
#
loop_
_entity_poly.entity_id
_entity_poly.type
_entity_poly.pdbx_seq_one_letter_code
_entity_poly.pdbx_strand_id
1 'polypeptide(L)'
;MSGGKDSDAMLRHLAALHRSQQWPGPLFAITAELGRIEWPGTLEHIRSVCFQTGIKLVVVQQQRAAIALAEEGEAIAPEREGDKPFWSSSAARYCTKELKTAEVDRYLRRFPSVVCAVGIRAEESSSRAKKPSFPVRNDITTVSLKASKGLNAKEHERWAEEAIARWEGSDRTGRLALTWNAILDWPLEQVWETLGTSEETWSTDALCMALGTLQRR
;
A
#
# COMPACT_ATOMS: atom_id res chain seq x y z
N MET A 1 2.19 1.95 1.42
CA MET A 1 2.62 0.97 2.43
C MET A 1 1.64 0.97 3.58
N SER A 2 1.30 -0.21 4.08
CA SER A 2 0.33 -0.38 5.17
C SER A 2 0.94 -0.94 6.45
N GLY A 3 2.21 -1.35 6.42
CA GLY A 3 2.87 -2.03 7.55
C GLY A 3 2.53 -3.52 7.66
N GLY A 4 1.86 -4.09 6.66
CA GLY A 4 1.63 -5.53 6.55
C GLY A 4 2.70 -6.23 5.71
N LYS A 5 2.83 -7.56 5.89
CA LYS A 5 3.82 -8.43 5.23
C LYS A 5 3.90 -8.24 3.71
N ASP A 6 2.75 -8.15 3.03
CA ASP A 6 2.72 -8.08 1.56
C ASP A 6 3.28 -6.72 1.08
N SER A 7 3.01 -5.64 1.82
CA SER A 7 3.56 -4.33 1.50
C SER A 7 5.05 -4.19 1.83
N ASP A 8 5.54 -4.89 2.85
CA ASP A 8 6.97 -4.95 3.20
C ASP A 8 7.75 -5.76 2.16
N ALA A 9 7.30 -6.98 1.85
CA ALA A 9 7.89 -7.83 0.82
C ALA A 9 7.93 -7.12 -0.55
N MET A 10 6.83 -6.48 -0.94
CA MET A 10 6.77 -5.66 -2.15
C MET A 10 7.82 -4.53 -2.13
N LEU A 11 7.96 -3.78 -1.03
CA LEU A 11 8.94 -2.69 -0.96
C LEU A 11 10.38 -3.22 -1.10
N ARG A 12 10.72 -4.31 -0.39
CA ARG A 12 12.06 -4.93 -0.48
C ARG A 12 12.37 -5.38 -1.90
N HIS A 13 11.41 -6.03 -2.55
CA HIS A 13 11.54 -6.47 -3.93
C HIS A 13 11.73 -5.30 -4.90
N LEU A 14 10.87 -4.28 -4.81
CA LEU A 14 10.95 -3.11 -5.69
C LEU A 14 12.22 -2.28 -5.44
N ALA A 15 12.72 -2.20 -4.21
CA ALA A 15 13.99 -1.56 -3.89
C ALA A 15 15.19 -2.30 -4.50
N ALA A 16 15.15 -3.63 -4.56
CA ALA A 16 16.16 -4.42 -5.27
C ALA A 16 16.04 -4.24 -6.79
N LEU A 17 14.83 -4.28 -7.32
CA LEU A 17 14.55 -4.14 -8.75
C LEU A 17 14.90 -2.74 -9.27
N HIS A 18 14.59 -1.68 -8.52
CA HIS A 18 14.95 -0.30 -8.86
C HIS A 18 16.46 -0.12 -9.00
N ARG A 19 17.23 -0.73 -8.08
CA ARG A 19 18.70 -0.71 -8.13
C ARG A 19 19.26 -1.48 -9.31
N SER A 20 18.74 -2.67 -9.59
CA SER A 20 19.26 -3.52 -10.68
C SER A 20 18.88 -3.01 -12.07
N GLN A 21 17.69 -2.44 -12.22
CA GLN A 21 17.16 -1.94 -13.49
C GLN A 21 17.44 -0.45 -13.71
N GLN A 22 18.02 0.24 -12.72
CA GLN A 22 18.40 1.65 -12.78
C GLN A 22 17.29 2.57 -13.30
N TRP A 23 16.07 2.47 -12.74
CA TRP A 23 14.97 3.30 -13.23
C TRP A 23 15.31 4.79 -13.09
N PRO A 24 14.97 5.62 -14.10
CA PRO A 24 15.35 7.03 -14.13
C PRO A 24 14.61 7.90 -13.09
N GLY A 25 13.52 7.39 -12.51
CA GLY A 25 12.72 8.10 -11.51
C GLY A 25 13.06 7.70 -10.07
N PRO A 26 12.77 8.57 -9.09
CA PRO A 26 12.93 8.24 -7.69
C PRO A 26 11.93 7.17 -7.25
N LEU A 27 12.38 6.19 -6.48
CA LEU A 27 11.52 5.27 -5.74
C LEU A 27 11.35 5.78 -4.31
N PHE A 28 10.11 5.88 -3.84
CA PHE A 28 9.78 6.25 -2.45
C PHE A 28 8.59 5.45 -1.94
N ALA A 29 8.57 5.19 -0.64
CA ALA A 29 7.43 4.61 0.06
C ALA A 29 6.49 5.73 0.50
N ILE A 30 5.18 5.50 0.43
CA ILE A 30 4.16 6.42 0.96
C ILE A 30 3.20 5.68 1.88
N THR A 31 2.89 6.25 3.04
CA THR A 31 1.89 5.74 3.98
C THR A 31 0.91 6.85 4.37
N ALA A 32 -0.36 6.47 4.55
CA ALA A 32 -1.39 7.37 5.07
C ALA A 32 -1.60 7.06 6.54
N GLU A 33 -1.10 7.94 7.41
CA GLU A 33 -1.21 7.80 8.86
C GLU A 33 -2.59 8.26 9.32
N LEU A 34 -3.28 7.36 10.03
CA LEU A 34 -4.63 7.58 10.54
C LEU A 34 -4.66 7.81 12.06
N GLY A 35 -3.51 8.12 12.66
CA GLY A 35 -3.37 8.36 14.10
C GLY A 35 -3.77 7.13 14.92
N ARG A 36 -4.57 7.34 15.97
CA ARG A 36 -4.96 6.30 16.94
C ARG A 36 -5.74 5.12 16.33
N ILE A 37 -6.24 5.21 15.11
CA ILE A 37 -6.97 4.08 14.49
C ILE A 37 -5.98 2.96 14.05
N GLU A 38 -4.69 3.26 13.92
CA GLU A 38 -3.67 2.28 13.54
C GLU A 38 -3.12 1.50 14.75
N TRP A 39 -2.57 0.31 14.48
CA TRP A 39 -1.91 -0.48 15.51
C TRP A 39 -0.66 0.25 16.03
N PRO A 40 -0.45 0.32 17.36
CA PRO A 40 0.79 0.83 17.92
C PRO A 40 2.01 0.12 17.31
N GLY A 41 3.03 0.88 16.90
CA GLY A 41 4.23 0.34 16.25
C GLY A 41 4.16 0.27 14.72
N THR A 42 3.01 0.52 14.07
CA THR A 42 2.88 0.43 12.61
C THR A 42 3.80 1.41 11.89
N LEU A 43 3.83 2.67 12.32
CA LEU A 43 4.65 3.69 11.68
C LEU A 43 6.14 3.47 11.96
N GLU A 44 6.49 3.03 13.17
CA GLU A 44 7.84 2.66 13.57
C GLU A 44 8.36 1.49 12.71
N HIS A 45 7.54 0.48 12.50
CA HIS A 45 7.86 -0.65 11.63
C HIS A 45 8.07 -0.18 10.17
N ILE A 46 7.17 0.63 9.61
CA ILE A 46 7.32 1.15 8.24
C ILE A 46 8.61 1.99 8.11
N ARG A 47 8.90 2.85 9.10
CA ARG A 47 10.16 3.63 9.14
C ARG A 47 11.38 2.72 9.15
N SER A 48 11.37 1.67 9.96
CA SER A 48 12.46 0.69 10.04
C SER A 48 12.68 -0.02 8.69
N VAL A 49 11.62 -0.50 8.04
CA VAL A 49 11.71 -1.12 6.72
C VAL A 49 12.27 -0.15 5.67
N CYS A 50 11.78 1.09 5.65
CA CYS A 50 12.26 2.12 4.73
C CYS A 50 13.74 2.42 4.95
N PHE A 51 14.17 2.51 6.21
CA PHE A 51 15.57 2.69 6.58
C PHE A 51 16.44 1.52 6.09
N GLN A 52 16.02 0.27 6.35
CA GLN A 52 16.75 -0.93 5.93
C GLN A 52 16.87 -1.05 4.40
N THR A 53 15.87 -0.60 3.66
CA THR A 53 15.84 -0.66 2.19
C THR A 53 16.49 0.56 1.52
N GLY A 54 16.86 1.59 2.29
CA GLY A 54 17.36 2.86 1.76
C GLY A 54 16.31 3.67 1.00
N ILE A 55 15.02 3.35 1.16
CA ILE A 55 13.93 4.02 0.46
C ILE A 55 13.38 5.16 1.32
N LYS A 56 13.18 6.34 0.72
CA LYS A 56 12.58 7.48 1.40
C LYS A 56 11.12 7.18 1.75
N LEU A 57 10.74 7.46 3.01
CA LEU A 57 9.35 7.41 3.45
C LEU A 57 8.68 8.78 3.36
N VAL A 58 7.50 8.81 2.75
CA VAL A 58 6.56 9.92 2.75
C VAL A 58 5.38 9.53 3.64
N VAL A 59 5.08 10.36 4.63
CA VAL A 59 3.91 10.20 5.49
C VAL A 59 2.90 11.27 5.11
N VAL A 60 1.69 10.86 4.76
CA VAL A 60 0.55 11.76 4.54
C VAL A 60 -0.47 11.56 5.65
N GLN A 61 -1.10 12.65 6.06
CA GLN A 61 -2.11 12.65 7.12
C GLN A 61 -3.30 13.48 6.66
N GLN A 62 -4.49 13.06 7.06
CA GLN A 62 -5.71 13.80 6.78
C GLN A 62 -5.71 15.12 7.58
N GLN A 63 -6.04 16.22 6.91
CA GLN A 63 -5.86 17.57 7.47
C GLN A 63 -6.63 17.80 8.77
N ARG A 64 -7.83 17.23 8.92
CA ARG A 64 -8.63 17.32 10.16
C ARG A 64 -8.02 16.49 11.30
N ALA A 65 -7.45 15.33 10.99
CA ALA A 65 -6.70 14.52 11.96
C ALA A 65 -5.40 15.22 12.40
N ALA A 66 -4.69 15.89 11.47
CA ALA A 66 -3.50 16.66 11.78
C ALA A 66 -3.79 17.87 12.68
N ILE A 67 -4.91 18.58 12.43
CA ILE A 67 -5.38 19.69 13.27
C ILE A 67 -5.77 19.19 14.67
N ALA A 68 -6.57 18.11 14.77
CA ALA A 68 -6.95 17.54 16.06
C ALA A 68 -5.74 17.07 16.88
N LEU A 69 -4.73 16.48 16.23
CA LEU A 69 -3.48 16.11 16.90
C LEU A 69 -2.70 17.33 17.41
N ALA A 70 -2.74 18.45 16.68
CA ALA A 70 -2.03 19.68 17.03
C ALA A 70 -2.75 20.52 18.09
N GLU A 71 -4.08 20.55 18.09
CA GLU A 71 -4.91 21.36 19.00
C GLU A 71 -5.33 20.61 20.27
N GLU A 72 -5.62 19.31 20.17
CA GLU A 72 -6.19 18.50 21.26
C GLU A 72 -5.26 17.37 21.72
N GLY A 73 -4.12 17.18 21.04
CA GLY A 73 -3.19 16.08 21.31
C GLY A 73 -3.71 14.69 20.90
N GLU A 74 -4.91 14.60 20.30
CA GLU A 74 -5.55 13.32 19.96
C GLU A 74 -6.06 13.31 18.51
N ALA A 75 -5.69 12.28 17.75
CA ALA A 75 -6.35 11.98 16.48
C ALA A 75 -7.75 11.42 16.76
N ILE A 76 -8.75 11.87 15.99
CA ILE A 76 -10.18 11.49 16.12
C ILE A 76 -10.31 9.95 16.03
N ALA A 77 -10.33 9.28 17.18
CA ALA A 77 -10.72 7.89 17.30
C ALA A 77 -12.24 7.84 17.55
N PRO A 78 -12.97 6.87 16.98
CA PRO A 78 -14.34 6.63 17.40
C PRO A 78 -14.36 6.23 18.88
N GLU A 79 -15.43 6.63 19.59
CA GLU A 79 -15.60 6.27 21.00
C GLU A 79 -15.53 4.75 21.18
N ARG A 80 -14.82 4.31 22.22
CA ARG A 80 -14.71 2.90 22.59
C ARG A 80 -16.10 2.35 22.92
N GLU A 81 -16.58 1.41 22.13
CA GLU A 81 -17.83 0.70 22.42
C GLU A 81 -17.54 -0.49 23.35
N GLY A 82 -17.63 -0.25 24.67
CA GLY A 82 -17.33 -1.27 25.69
C GLY A 82 -15.87 -1.72 25.70
N ASP A 83 -15.62 -3.02 25.84
CA ASP A 83 -14.27 -3.60 25.82
C ASP A 83 -13.64 -3.68 24.42
N LYS A 84 -14.37 -3.27 23.37
CA LYS A 84 -13.86 -3.33 22.01
C LYS A 84 -12.72 -2.33 21.85
N PRO A 85 -11.64 -2.73 21.16
CA PRO A 85 -10.58 -1.81 20.85
C PRO A 85 -11.00 -0.71 19.86
N PHE A 86 -10.39 0.47 19.96
CA PHE A 86 -10.64 1.61 19.06
C PHE A 86 -10.01 1.44 17.66
N TRP A 87 -9.16 0.43 17.45
CA TRP A 87 -8.56 0.13 16.16
C TRP A 87 -9.46 -0.77 15.30
N SER A 88 -9.34 -0.65 13.97
CA SER A 88 -10.25 -1.32 13.05
C SER A 88 -10.14 -2.85 13.11
N SER A 89 -11.29 -3.53 13.16
CA SER A 89 -11.42 -4.98 12.99
C SER A 89 -12.17 -5.32 11.70
N SER A 90 -12.23 -6.60 11.33
CA SER A 90 -13.04 -7.04 10.18
C SER A 90 -14.52 -6.66 10.32
N ALA A 91 -15.03 -6.58 11.56
CA ALA A 91 -16.40 -6.20 11.91
C ALA A 91 -16.59 -4.69 12.16
N ALA A 92 -15.53 -3.96 12.53
CA ALA A 92 -15.56 -2.52 12.80
C ALA A 92 -14.51 -1.79 11.93
N ARG A 93 -14.91 -1.38 10.72
CA ARG A 93 -14.01 -0.74 9.75
C ARG A 93 -14.01 0.79 9.91
N TYR A 94 -13.23 1.28 10.86
CA TYR A 94 -13.02 2.73 11.04
C TYR A 94 -12.06 3.36 10.01
N CYS A 95 -11.24 2.52 9.37
CA CYS A 95 -10.42 2.92 8.22
C CYS A 95 -11.21 2.70 6.92
N THR A 96 -11.80 3.75 6.33
CA THR A 96 -12.36 3.63 4.98
C THR A 96 -11.27 3.74 3.92
N LYS A 97 -11.49 3.08 2.79
CA LYS A 97 -10.55 3.09 1.65
C LYS A 97 -10.31 4.51 1.16
N GLU A 98 -11.35 5.36 1.22
CA GLU A 98 -11.33 6.75 0.80
C GLU A 98 -10.34 7.58 1.63
N LEU A 99 -10.29 7.37 2.95
CA LEU A 99 -9.40 8.12 3.84
C LEU A 99 -7.91 7.88 3.54
N LYS A 100 -7.52 6.64 3.22
CA LYS A 100 -6.12 6.35 2.87
C LYS A 100 -5.80 6.73 1.43
N THR A 101 -6.70 6.41 0.52
CA THR A 101 -6.45 6.51 -0.93
C THR A 101 -6.45 7.97 -1.39
N ALA A 102 -7.38 8.81 -0.88
CA ALA A 102 -7.48 10.21 -1.27
C ALA A 102 -6.27 11.04 -0.80
N GLU A 103 -5.75 10.76 0.39
CA GLU A 103 -4.57 11.44 0.94
C GLU A 103 -3.29 11.13 0.13
N VAL A 104 -3.11 9.84 -0.19
CA VAL A 104 -2.03 9.39 -1.10
C VAL A 104 -2.19 10.06 -2.46
N ASP A 105 -3.39 10.04 -3.04
CA ASP A 105 -3.67 10.66 -4.34
C ASP A 105 -3.40 12.16 -4.36
N ARG A 106 -3.74 12.88 -3.28
CA ARG A 106 -3.44 14.31 -3.16
C ARG A 106 -1.93 14.55 -3.25
N TYR A 107 -1.12 13.73 -2.58
CA TYR A 107 0.34 13.82 -2.67
C TYR A 107 0.86 13.48 -4.06
N LEU A 108 0.34 12.40 -4.68
CA LEU A 108 0.79 11.93 -5.99
C LEU A 108 0.46 12.89 -7.14
N ARG A 109 -0.53 13.78 -7.00
CA ARG A 109 -0.86 14.80 -8.01
C ARG A 109 0.28 15.77 -8.35
N ARG A 110 1.33 15.83 -7.52
CA ARG A 110 2.51 16.68 -7.75
C ARG A 110 3.41 16.18 -8.88
N PHE A 111 3.25 14.93 -9.29
CA PHE A 111 4.07 14.32 -10.34
C PHE A 111 3.30 14.31 -11.67
N PRO A 112 3.98 14.55 -12.81
CA PRO A 112 3.38 14.45 -14.13
C PRO A 112 3.13 12.98 -14.53
N SER A 113 3.97 12.06 -14.07
CA SER A 113 3.76 10.63 -14.20
C SER A 113 4.07 9.88 -12.91
N VAL A 114 3.28 8.84 -12.61
CA VAL A 114 3.49 8.01 -11.42
C VAL A 114 3.05 6.57 -11.64
N VAL A 115 3.85 5.63 -11.17
CA VAL A 115 3.46 4.23 -10.99
C VAL A 115 3.32 3.97 -9.49
N CYS A 116 2.08 3.78 -9.04
CA CYS A 116 1.79 3.50 -7.63
C CYS A 116 1.70 2.00 -7.42
N ALA A 117 2.77 1.40 -6.88
CA ALA A 117 2.76 -0.02 -6.53
C ALA A 117 1.88 -0.30 -5.30
N VAL A 118 1.09 -1.37 -5.34
CA VAL A 118 0.18 -1.77 -4.27
C VAL A 118 0.34 -3.27 -3.97
N GLY A 119 0.51 -3.58 -2.67
CA GLY A 119 0.68 -4.96 -2.20
C GLY A 119 -0.65 -5.69 -2.04
N ILE A 120 -1.25 -6.08 -3.16
CA ILE A 120 -2.38 -7.02 -3.19
C ILE A 120 -1.94 -8.30 -3.90
N ARG A 121 -2.49 -9.45 -3.49
CA ARG A 121 -2.26 -10.76 -4.10
C ARG A 121 -3.57 -11.41 -4.50
N ALA A 122 -3.52 -12.21 -5.55
CA ALA A 122 -4.65 -12.94 -6.11
C ALA A 122 -5.20 -13.97 -5.12
N GLU A 123 -4.32 -14.69 -4.43
CA GLU A 123 -4.65 -15.75 -3.47
C GLU A 123 -5.42 -15.27 -2.25
N GLU A 124 -5.37 -13.97 -1.94
CA GLU A 124 -6.06 -13.41 -0.78
C GLU A 124 -7.60 -13.42 -0.95
N SER A 125 -8.13 -13.41 -2.18
CA SER A 125 -9.57 -13.57 -2.44
C SER A 125 -9.90 -13.69 -3.93
N SER A 126 -11.05 -14.29 -4.25
CA SER A 126 -11.60 -14.35 -5.62
C SER A 126 -11.78 -12.97 -6.27
N SER A 127 -12.04 -11.92 -5.47
CA SER A 127 -12.14 -10.54 -5.97
C SER A 127 -10.77 -9.96 -6.36
N ARG A 128 -9.72 -10.26 -5.57
CA ARG A 128 -8.35 -9.82 -5.87
C ARG A 128 -7.76 -10.60 -7.05
N ALA A 129 -8.08 -11.88 -7.20
CA ALA A 129 -7.67 -12.69 -8.35
C ALA A 129 -8.16 -12.15 -9.71
N LYS A 130 -9.25 -11.37 -9.73
CA LYS A 130 -9.78 -10.74 -10.95
C LYS A 130 -9.18 -9.35 -11.23
N LYS A 131 -8.22 -8.88 -10.42
CA LYS A 131 -7.59 -7.57 -10.62
C LYS A 131 -6.63 -7.62 -11.81
N PRO A 132 -6.53 -6.53 -12.60
CA PRO A 132 -5.44 -6.37 -13.57
C PRO A 132 -4.10 -6.20 -12.87
N SER A 133 -3.01 -6.52 -13.56
CA SER A 133 -1.65 -6.32 -13.07
C SER A 133 -1.30 -4.82 -12.98
N PHE A 134 -1.64 -4.04 -14.01
CA PHE A 134 -1.37 -2.59 -14.01
C PHE A 134 -2.48 -1.76 -14.69
N PRO A 135 -3.54 -1.35 -13.98
CA PRO A 135 -4.56 -0.46 -14.53
C PRO A 135 -4.19 1.02 -14.44
N VAL A 136 -4.81 1.85 -15.28
CA VAL A 136 -4.81 3.32 -15.10
C VAL A 136 -5.44 3.70 -13.76
N ARG A 137 -4.76 4.59 -13.04
CA ARG A 137 -5.24 5.19 -11.78
C ARG A 137 -6.14 6.40 -12.07
N ASN A 138 -7.39 6.11 -12.40
CA ASN A 138 -8.38 7.08 -12.88
C ASN A 138 -8.59 8.30 -11.96
N ASP A 139 -8.36 8.21 -10.65
CA ASP A 139 -8.62 9.30 -9.71
C ASP A 139 -7.71 10.51 -9.92
N ILE A 140 -6.48 10.30 -10.41
CA ILE A 140 -5.47 11.36 -10.57
C ILE A 140 -4.98 11.55 -12.02
N THR A 141 -5.27 10.60 -12.91
CA THR A 141 -4.96 10.69 -14.35
C THR A 141 -5.81 11.75 -15.06
N THR A 142 -5.25 12.39 -16.09
CA THR A 142 -5.98 13.33 -16.97
C THR A 142 -7.19 12.64 -17.61
N VAL A 143 -8.30 13.38 -17.74
CA VAL A 143 -9.60 12.86 -18.21
C VAL A 143 -9.50 12.09 -19.53
N SER A 144 -8.74 12.59 -20.50
CA SER A 144 -8.57 11.95 -21.82
C SER A 144 -7.87 10.58 -21.78
N LEU A 145 -7.20 10.23 -20.68
CA LEU A 145 -6.46 8.99 -20.52
C LEU A 145 -7.15 8.01 -19.55
N LYS A 146 -8.27 8.40 -18.93
CA LYS A 146 -8.98 7.55 -17.96
C LYS A 146 -9.62 6.34 -18.65
N ALA A 147 -9.50 5.19 -18.01
CA ALA A 147 -10.20 3.98 -18.42
C ALA A 147 -11.70 4.10 -18.15
N SER A 148 -12.53 3.51 -19.02
CA SER A 148 -13.96 3.39 -18.78
C SER A 148 -14.25 2.42 -17.62
N LYS A 149 -15.47 2.51 -17.07
CA LYS A 149 -15.95 1.55 -16.07
C LYS A 149 -16.33 0.23 -16.76
N GLY A 150 -16.22 -0.88 -16.03
CA GLY A 150 -16.72 -2.19 -16.48
C GLY A 150 -15.74 -3.03 -17.28
N LEU A 151 -14.50 -2.57 -17.49
CA LEU A 151 -13.46 -3.35 -18.15
C LEU A 151 -13.04 -4.55 -17.28
N ASN A 152 -12.72 -5.67 -17.93
CA ASN A 152 -12.06 -6.80 -17.29
C ASN A 152 -10.54 -6.55 -17.13
N ALA A 153 -9.83 -7.47 -16.49
CA ALA A 153 -8.40 -7.33 -16.22
C ALA A 153 -7.55 -7.10 -17.50
N LYS A 154 -7.74 -7.92 -18.53
CA LYS A 154 -7.00 -7.82 -19.79
C LYS A 154 -7.32 -6.52 -20.54
N GLU A 155 -8.57 -6.09 -20.48
CA GLU A 155 -9.00 -4.83 -21.09
C GLU A 155 -8.41 -3.62 -20.36
N HIS A 156 -8.30 -3.68 -19.03
CA HIS A 156 -7.63 -2.65 -18.24
C HIS A 156 -6.14 -2.53 -18.56
N GLU A 157 -5.45 -3.66 -18.75
CA GLU A 157 -4.03 -3.69 -19.13
C GLU A 157 -3.82 -3.13 -20.54
N ARG A 158 -4.61 -3.60 -21.52
CA ARG A 158 -4.57 -3.05 -22.89
C ARG A 158 -4.86 -1.55 -22.91
N TRP A 159 -5.85 -1.09 -22.14
CA TRP A 159 -6.13 0.35 -22.02
C TRP A 159 -4.96 1.12 -21.41
N ALA A 160 -4.28 0.55 -20.41
CA ALA A 160 -3.12 1.18 -19.79
C ALA A 160 -1.97 1.35 -20.80
N GLU A 161 -1.70 0.33 -21.62
CA GLU A 161 -0.72 0.40 -22.72
C GLU A 161 -1.08 1.52 -23.73
N GLU A 162 -2.34 1.57 -24.17
CA GLU A 162 -2.81 2.65 -25.06
C GLU A 162 -2.68 4.04 -24.42
N ALA A 163 -3.00 4.16 -23.13
CA ALA A 163 -2.90 5.43 -22.40
C ALA A 163 -1.44 5.89 -22.25
N ILE A 164 -0.50 4.95 -22.02
CA ILE A 164 0.95 5.24 -22.02
C ILE A 164 1.38 5.77 -23.39
N ALA A 165 1.07 5.04 -24.46
CA ALA A 165 1.46 5.43 -25.81
C ALA A 165 0.90 6.80 -26.22
N ARG A 166 -0.38 7.09 -25.87
CA ARG A 166 -1.00 8.40 -26.13
C ARG A 166 -0.34 9.53 -25.34
N TRP A 167 0.04 9.28 -24.09
CA TRP A 167 0.71 10.28 -23.27
C TRP A 167 2.14 10.55 -23.75
N GLU A 168 2.87 9.52 -24.16
CA GLU A 168 4.20 9.70 -24.77
C GLU A 168 4.13 10.45 -26.10
N GLY A 169 3.13 10.13 -26.93
CA GLY A 169 2.91 10.82 -28.21
C GLY A 169 2.37 12.26 -28.09
N SER A 170 1.89 12.68 -26.92
CA SER A 170 1.40 14.04 -26.66
C SER A 170 2.46 14.96 -26.03
N ASP A 171 3.74 14.65 -26.22
CA ASP A 171 4.86 15.30 -25.52
C ASP A 171 4.68 15.28 -23.99
N ARG A 172 4.11 14.18 -23.48
CA ARG A 172 3.85 13.96 -22.05
C ARG A 172 2.94 15.01 -21.43
N THR A 173 2.04 15.57 -22.23
CA THR A 173 1.08 16.59 -21.77
C THR A 173 0.04 15.99 -20.82
N GLY A 174 -0.16 16.63 -19.67
CA GLY A 174 -1.08 16.19 -18.63
C GLY A 174 -0.48 15.16 -17.68
N ARG A 175 -1.33 14.56 -16.84
CA ARG A 175 -0.92 13.57 -15.83
C ARG A 175 -1.30 12.15 -16.23
N LEU A 176 -0.33 11.24 -16.20
CA LEU A 176 -0.56 9.80 -16.31
C LEU A 176 -0.20 9.09 -15.02
N ALA A 177 -1.17 8.43 -14.39
CA ALA A 177 -0.92 7.61 -13.22
C ALA A 177 -1.38 6.18 -13.46
N LEU A 178 -0.58 5.22 -13.02
CA LEU A 178 -0.87 3.80 -13.05
C LEU A 178 -0.90 3.26 -11.62
N THR A 179 -1.75 2.28 -11.38
CA THR A 179 -1.63 1.41 -10.21
C THR A 179 -0.90 0.15 -10.67
N TRP A 180 0.09 -0.32 -9.94
CA TRP A 180 0.78 -1.58 -10.24
C TRP A 180 0.59 -2.56 -9.09
N ASN A 181 -0.13 -3.65 -9.34
CA ASN A 181 -0.30 -4.73 -8.38
C ASN A 181 0.93 -5.64 -8.49
N ALA A 182 2.06 -5.16 -7.97
CA ALA A 182 3.40 -5.67 -8.27
C ALA A 182 3.67 -7.11 -7.77
N ILE A 183 2.85 -7.60 -6.85
CA ILE A 183 2.95 -8.93 -6.26
C ILE A 183 1.63 -9.72 -6.45
N LEU A 184 0.83 -9.35 -7.45
CA LEU A 184 -0.51 -9.92 -7.64
C LEU A 184 -0.49 -11.43 -7.78
N ASP A 185 0.49 -11.95 -8.50
CA ASP A 185 0.71 -13.37 -8.81
C ASP A 185 1.64 -14.08 -7.82
N TRP A 186 2.14 -13.37 -6.79
CA TRP A 186 3.03 -13.98 -5.80
C TRP A 186 2.29 -14.97 -4.90
N PRO A 187 2.80 -16.20 -4.76
CA PRO A 187 2.35 -17.11 -3.72
C PRO A 187 2.73 -16.57 -2.34
N LEU A 188 2.03 -17.02 -1.30
CA LEU A 188 2.31 -16.61 0.08
C LEU A 188 3.74 -16.99 0.52
N GLU A 189 4.24 -18.13 0.07
CA GLU A 189 5.61 -18.59 0.34
C GLU A 189 6.66 -17.57 -0.11
N GLN A 190 6.55 -17.08 -1.35
CA GLN A 190 7.48 -16.08 -1.89
C GLN A 190 7.47 -14.77 -1.09
N VAL A 191 6.32 -14.39 -0.51
CA VAL A 191 6.23 -13.23 0.39
C VAL A 191 7.11 -13.45 1.62
N TRP A 192 7.02 -14.63 2.23
CA TRP A 192 7.81 -14.97 3.42
C TRP A 192 9.29 -15.10 3.11
N GLU A 193 9.64 -15.76 2.01
CA GLU A 193 11.03 -15.89 1.56
C GLU A 193 11.67 -14.51 1.36
N THR A 194 10.93 -13.58 0.75
CA THR A 194 11.38 -12.19 0.55
C THR A 194 11.60 -11.46 1.87
N LEU A 195 10.88 -11.84 2.93
CA LEU A 195 11.06 -11.33 4.28
C LEU A 195 12.14 -12.07 5.08
N GLY A 196 12.81 -13.06 4.46
CA GLY A 196 13.88 -13.83 5.09
C GLY A 196 13.39 -14.88 6.08
N THR A 197 12.15 -15.36 5.92
CA THR A 197 11.55 -16.42 6.74
C THR A 197 10.83 -17.44 5.85
N SER A 198 10.40 -18.57 6.40
CA SER A 198 9.46 -19.49 5.74
C SER A 198 8.19 -19.64 6.57
N GLU A 199 7.15 -20.26 6.00
CA GLU A 199 5.93 -20.61 6.74
C GLU A 199 6.23 -21.57 7.91
N GLU A 200 7.15 -22.51 7.72
CA GLU A 200 7.57 -23.47 8.74
C GLU A 200 8.30 -22.78 9.90
N THR A 201 9.21 -21.85 9.59
CA THR A 201 9.90 -21.04 10.60
C THR A 201 8.89 -20.20 11.39
N TRP A 202 7.93 -19.57 10.70
CA TRP A 202 6.92 -18.75 11.36
C TRP A 202 5.99 -19.56 12.27
N SER A 203 5.58 -20.75 11.83
CA SER A 203 4.77 -21.68 12.62
C SER A 203 5.50 -22.14 13.88
N THR A 204 6.80 -22.45 13.74
CA THR A 204 7.66 -22.87 14.85
C THR A 204 7.88 -21.74 15.86
N ASP A 205 8.19 -20.53 15.39
CA ASP A 205 8.39 -19.37 16.24
C ASP A 205 7.09 -18.93 16.95
N ALA A 206 5.95 -18.99 16.24
CA ALA A 206 4.64 -18.71 16.83
C ALA A 206 4.30 -19.72 17.94
N LEU A 207 4.59 -21.00 17.72
CA LEU A 207 4.46 -22.07 18.73
C LEU A 207 5.41 -21.85 19.91
N CYS A 208 6.67 -21.53 19.67
CA CYS A 208 7.64 -21.24 20.73
C CYS A 208 7.24 -20.02 21.57
N MET A 209 6.70 -18.97 20.95
CA MET A 209 6.20 -17.78 21.64
C MET A 209 4.93 -18.06 22.46
N ALA A 210 4.01 -18.88 21.92
CA ALA A 210 2.81 -19.31 22.63
C ALA A 210 3.14 -20.26 23.81
N LEU A 211 4.13 -21.13 23.65
CA LEU A 211 4.57 -22.05 24.70
C LEU A 211 5.43 -21.34 25.77
N GLY A 212 6.28 -20.39 25.37
CA GLY A 212 7.06 -19.55 26.29
C GLY A 212 6.20 -18.60 27.12
N THR A 213 5.01 -18.22 26.64
CA THR A 213 4.01 -17.46 27.43
C THR A 213 3.20 -18.37 28.37
N LEU A 214 3.04 -19.65 28.05
CA LEU A 214 2.45 -20.65 28.94
C LEU A 214 3.36 -21.06 30.11
N GLN A 215 4.69 -21.02 29.94
CA GLN A 215 5.66 -21.30 31.02
C GLN A 215 5.89 -20.12 31.99
N ARG A 216 5.37 -18.92 31.68
CA ARG A 216 5.44 -17.73 32.56
C ARG A 216 4.08 -17.36 33.17
N ARG A 217 3.23 -18.34 33.44
CA ARG A 217 2.02 -18.18 34.25
C ARG A 217 2.05 -19.12 35.44
#